data_AF-A0A535XQN5-F1
#
_entry.id   AF-A0A535XQN5-F1
#
_cell.length_a   1.000
_cell.length_b   1.000
_cell.length_c   1.000
_cell.angle_alpha   90.00
_cell.angle_beta   90.00
_cell.angle_gamma   90.00
#
_symmetry.space_group_name_H-M   'P 1'
#
loop_
_entity.id
_entity.type
_entity.pdbx_description
1 polymer ?
#
loop_
_entity_poly.entity_id
_entity_poly.type
_entity_poly.pdbx_seq_one_letter_code
_entity_poly.pdbx_strand_id
1 'polypeptide(L)' 'MTRLCAIHGGINLAQGFPNFPAPVQVKEAAKRAIDADINQYAITWGSKSLRDALARTY' A
#
# COMPACT_ATOMS: atom_id res chain seq x y z
N MET A 1 -9.14 9.84 -18.33
CA MET A 1 -10.49 9.79 -17.73
C MET A 1 -10.50 10.34 -16.30
N THR A 2 -9.64 9.87 -15.37
CA THR A 2 -9.56 10.36 -13.98
C THR A 2 -9.54 11.89 -13.83
N ARG A 3 -8.61 12.58 -14.51
CA ARG A 3 -8.50 14.04 -14.42
C ARG A 3 -9.76 14.77 -14.92
N LEU A 4 -10.40 14.25 -15.96
CA LEU A 4 -11.63 14.84 -16.53
C LEU A 4 -12.81 14.64 -15.58
N CYS A 5 -12.99 13.43 -15.04
CA CYS A 5 -13.98 13.15 -14.00
C CYS A 5 -13.80 14.06 -12.79
N ALA A 6 -12.57 14.29 -12.33
CA ALA A 6 -12.29 15.19 -11.22
C ALA A 6 -12.69 16.65 -11.50
N ILE A 7 -12.43 17.16 -12.71
CA ILE A 7 -12.79 18.53 -13.11
C ILE A 7 -14.31 18.70 -13.22
N HIS A 8 -15.01 17.70 -13.73
CA HIS A 8 -16.45 17.79 -14.03
C HIS A 8 -17.36 17.13 -12.99
N GLY A 9 -16.83 16.69 -11.85
CA GLY A 9 -17.60 15.95 -10.84
C GLY A 9 -18.15 14.61 -11.31
N GLY A 10 -17.53 14.01 -12.33
CA GLY A 10 -17.97 12.74 -12.92
C GLY A 10 -17.56 11.53 -12.06
N ILE A 11 -18.39 10.49 -12.05
CA ILE A 11 -18.08 9.21 -11.40
C ILE A 11 -17.11 8.43 -12.30
N ASN A 12 -15.93 8.09 -11.77
CA ASN A 12 -14.90 7.38 -12.51
C ASN A 12 -14.99 5.86 -12.29
N LEU A 13 -15.67 5.16 -13.20
CA LEU A 13 -15.81 3.70 -13.15
C LEU A 13 -14.64 2.94 -13.80
N ALA A 14 -13.66 3.65 -14.38
CA ALA A 14 -12.51 3.04 -15.08
C ALA A 14 -11.24 2.96 -14.20
N GLN A 15 -11.29 3.48 -12.97
CA GLN A 15 -10.12 3.58 -12.11
C GLN A 15 -9.79 2.25 -11.44
N GLY A 16 -8.58 1.74 -11.66
CA GLY A 16 -8.11 0.46 -11.10
C GLY A 16 -7.62 0.52 -9.66
N PHE A 17 -7.95 1.57 -8.88
CA PHE A 17 -7.65 1.61 -7.45
C PHE A 17 -8.94 1.69 -6.63
N PRO A 18 -8.97 1.06 -5.45
CA PRO A 18 -10.17 1.03 -4.61
C PRO A 18 -10.51 2.39 -4.02
N ASN A 19 -11.80 2.64 -3.84
CA ASN A 19 -12.33 3.81 -3.11
C ASN A 19 -12.55 3.55 -1.61
N PHE A 20 -12.22 2.34 -1.13
CA PHE A 20 -12.30 1.96 0.28
C PHE A 20 -10.91 2.04 0.96
N PRO A 21 -10.85 2.23 2.29
CA PRO A 21 -9.58 2.33 2.99
C PRO A 21 -8.84 0.98 3.03
N ALA A 22 -7.52 1.04 3.11
CA ALA A 22 -6.70 -0.14 3.42
C ALA A 22 -7.08 -0.74 4.79
N PRO A 23 -6.89 -2.06 4.98
CA PRO A 23 -7.13 -2.74 6.26
C PRO A 23 -6.39 -2.06 7.43
N VAL A 24 -7.03 -1.97 8.59
CA VAL A 24 -6.50 -1.28 9.78
C VAL A 24 -5.15 -1.85 10.20
N GLN A 25 -5.01 -3.18 10.15
CA GLN A 25 -3.80 -3.90 10.53
C GLN A 25 -2.59 -3.48 9.68
N VAL A 26 -2.81 -3.24 8.38
CA VAL A 26 -1.77 -2.77 7.45
C VAL A 26 -1.34 -1.35 7.80
N LYS A 27 -2.32 -0.47 8.05
CA LYS A 27 -2.06 0.93 8.43
C LYS A 27 -1.27 1.02 9.75
N GLU A 28 -1.68 0.29 10.77
CA GLU A 28 -0.99 0.30 12.06
C GLU A 28 0.39 -0.35 12.00
N ALA A 29 0.59 -1.40 11.19
CA ALA A 29 1.92 -1.98 10.98
C ALA A 29 2.89 -1.00 10.30
N ALA A 30 2.42 -0.26 9.29
CA ALA A 30 3.21 0.77 8.64
C ALA A 30 3.57 1.91 9.61
N LYS A 31 2.61 2.39 10.39
CA LYS A 31 2.85 3.43 11.42
C LYS A 31 3.91 3.00 12.42
N ARG A 32 3.78 1.81 13.01
CA ARG A 32 4.77 1.26 13.95
C ARG A 32 6.17 1.16 13.34
N ALA A 33 6.30 0.80 12.06
CA ALA A 33 7.61 0.74 11.41
C ALA A 33 8.26 2.13 11.26
N ILE A 34 7.45 3.15 10.98
CA ILE A 34 7.90 4.55 10.94
C ILE A 34 8.30 5.02 12.34
N ASP A 35 7.45 4.80 13.35
CA ASP A 35 7.68 5.21 14.74
C ASP A 35 8.93 4.53 15.35
N ALA A 36 9.31 3.37 14.84
CA ALA A 36 10.50 2.61 15.24
C ALA A 36 11.75 2.91 14.38
N ASP A 37 11.71 3.95 13.53
CA ASP A 37 12.79 4.35 12.63
C ASP A 37 13.29 3.23 11.69
N ILE A 38 12.40 2.32 11.29
CA ILE A 38 12.68 1.31 10.25
C ILE A 38 12.55 1.98 8.87
N ASN A 39 13.48 2.90 8.59
CA ASN A 39 13.44 3.82 7.44
C ASN A 39 14.66 3.70 6.50
N GLN A 40 15.56 2.76 6.78
CA GLN A 40 16.72 2.48 5.92
C GLN A 40 16.37 1.52 4.78
N TYR A 41 17.20 1.52 3.74
CA TYR A 41 17.01 0.66 2.58
C TYR A 41 16.86 -0.81 2.98
N ALA A 42 15.81 -1.45 2.45
CA ALA A 42 15.77 -2.89 2.39
C ALA A 42 16.82 -3.40 1.39
N ILE A 43 17.21 -4.67 1.51
CA ILE A 43 18.05 -5.32 0.50
C ILE A 43 17.34 -5.31 -0.87
N THR A 44 18.10 -5.45 -1.96
CA THR A 44 17.62 -5.40 -3.36
C THR A 44 16.37 -6.26 -3.62
N TRP A 45 16.27 -7.41 -2.94
CA TRP A 45 15.19 -8.37 -3.13
C TRP A 45 13.98 -8.16 -2.19
N GLY A 46 13.97 -7.10 -1.40
CA GLY A 46 12.96 -6.83 -0.38
C GLY A 46 13.33 -7.35 1.01
N SER A 47 12.64 -6.85 2.03
CA SER A 47 12.92 -7.20 3.43
C SER A 47 12.80 -8.71 3.65
N LYS A 48 13.67 -9.27 4.50
CA LYS A 48 13.65 -10.71 4.80
C LYS A 48 12.29 -11.13 5.37
N SER A 49 11.71 -10.34 6.26
CA SER A 49 10.41 -10.62 6.88
C SER A 49 9.28 -10.73 5.84
N LEU A 50 9.28 -9.87 4.81
CA LEU A 50 8.31 -9.95 3.72
C LEU A 50 8.50 -11.20 2.87
N ARG A 51 9.75 -11.49 2.46
CA ARG A 51 10.06 -12.68 1.65
C ARG A 51 9.71 -13.98 2.39
N ASP A 52 10.05 -14.07 3.68
CA ASP A 52 9.70 -15.23 4.50
C ASP A 52 8.18 -15.38 4.64
N ALA A 53 7.42 -14.28 4.72
CA ALA A 53 5.96 -14.33 4.78
C ALA A 53 5.36 -14.85 3.47
N LEU A 54 5.84 -14.36 2.33
CA LEU A 54 5.40 -14.83 1.01
C LEU A 54 5.68 -16.32 0.82
N ALA A 55 6.89 -16.78 1.15
CA ALA A 55 7.28 -18.19 1.02
C ALA A 55 6.52 -19.15 1.96
N ARG A 56 5.82 -18.64 2.98
CA ARG A 56 4.91 -19.45 3.81
C ARG A 56 3.48 -19.50 3.26
N THR A 57 3.11 -18.52 2.44
CA THR A 57 1.75 -18.39 1.91
C THR A 57 1.59 -19.08 0.55
N TYR A 58 2.66 -19.12 -0.24
CA TYR A 58 2.74 -19.72 -1.58
C TYR A 58 3.73 -20.88 -1.58
#